data_AF-A0A8S4AEZ4-F1
#
_entry.id   AF-A0A8S4AEZ4-F1
#
_cell.length_a   1.000
_cell.length_b   1.000
_cell.length_c   1.000
_cell.angle_alpha   90.00
_cell.angle_beta   90.00
_cell.angle_gamma   90.00
#
_symmetry.space_group_name_H-M   'P 1'
#
loop_
_entity.id
_entity.type
_entity.pdbx_description
1 polymer ?
#
loop_
_entity_poly.entity_id
_entity_poly.type
_entity_poly.pdbx_seq_one_letter_code
_entity_poly.pdbx_strand_id
1 'polypeptide(L)'
;MPIEFVCKIKFAEEDEKQKGKQDGDKESLIEESCTPPAKDLAGFANSCSLHGINHIFVSGRLGIRQTLWALAFLTSLALFLYQAAKCAISYLEHPHVTALNEEATPEMVFPAVTICNINRFRFSALTDADIYHLANLTGLPPKNRDGHKPTDLMYPAPDMQDIFNRTGHQLEEMLMSCNFSGQNCSVEDFSVVYTRYGKCYTFNGNKTTSRKTKQGGMGNGLEIMLDIQQDEYLPIWRETNETSLEAGIRVQIHSQDEPPYIHQLGFGVSPGFQTFVSCQEQRLTYLPQPWGNCRSTSKEKFPGYDTYSISACRLLCETNEVLRVCKCRMVHMPGTADICPPSKINCVDKALAQLQKNSGDTCPCETPCNLTRYGKELSMVKIPSKGSARYLSRKYDKSEEYIRDNFLVLDIFFEALNYETIEQKKAYDVAGLLGDIGGQMGLFIGASILTVLEILDYIYEVIKHRLQRLLRPQKEEKKSKQPTSTVATVSLEEMKAKEPNDTTRSHPEGAYANTILPNHHHPLPHPHPHPHPHHHRPGHHGVFEDFAC
;
A
#
# COMPACT_ATOMS: atom_id res chain seq x y z
N MET A 1 -2.36 -35.83 20.85
CA MET A 1 -1.35 -36.66 21.55
C MET A 1 -0.06 -36.52 20.78
N PRO A 2 0.94 -35.77 21.28
CA PRO A 2 2.24 -35.69 20.63
C PRO A 2 3.02 -36.99 20.88
N ILE A 3 3.57 -37.55 19.80
CA ILE A 3 4.40 -38.74 19.78
C ILE A 3 5.86 -38.27 19.86
N GLU A 4 6.50 -38.52 21.00
CA GLU A 4 7.95 -38.34 21.18
C GLU A 4 8.69 -39.57 20.63
N PHE A 5 9.65 -39.36 19.73
CA PHE A 5 10.64 -40.37 19.37
C PHE A 5 11.97 -40.04 20.03
N VAL A 6 12.30 -40.83 21.03
CA VAL A 6 13.59 -40.92 21.72
C VAL A 6 14.54 -41.75 20.86
N CYS A 7 15.73 -41.22 20.53
CA CYS A 7 16.80 -42.01 19.92
C CYS A 7 17.90 -42.31 20.95
N LYS A 8 18.01 -43.58 21.33
CA LYS A 8 19.03 -44.16 22.22
C LYS A 8 20.33 -44.38 21.45
N ILE A 9 21.45 -43.90 21.99
CA ILE A 9 22.79 -44.32 21.59
C ILE A 9 23.23 -45.45 22.53
N LYS A 10 23.71 -46.56 21.95
CA LYS A 10 24.12 -47.79 22.62
C LYS A 10 25.65 -47.74 22.79
N PHE A 11 26.15 -47.95 24.00
CA PHE A 11 27.56 -48.28 24.24
C PHE A 11 27.64 -49.67 24.87
N ALA A 12 28.58 -50.47 24.36
CA ALA A 12 28.85 -51.84 24.79
C ALA A 12 29.65 -51.86 26.10
N GLU A 13 29.27 -52.77 26.99
CA GLU A 13 29.94 -53.12 28.25
C GLU A 13 31.26 -53.86 28.00
N GLU A 14 32.23 -53.64 28.89
CA GLU A 14 33.12 -54.69 29.40
C GLU A 14 33.57 -54.34 30.83
N ASP A 15 33.96 -55.39 31.56
CA ASP A 15 33.59 -55.70 32.94
C ASP A 15 34.64 -55.38 34.04
N GLU A 16 34.11 -55.32 35.26
CA GLU A 16 34.64 -55.77 36.56
C GLU A 16 35.86 -55.14 37.28
N LYS A 17 35.50 -54.42 38.36
CA LYS A 17 36.05 -54.39 39.75
C LYS A 17 37.33 -55.17 40.08
N GLN A 18 38.20 -54.51 40.87
CA GLN A 18 38.69 -55.05 42.16
C GLN A 18 39.07 -53.96 43.18
N LYS A 19 38.88 -54.28 44.47
CA LYS A 19 38.98 -53.44 45.69
C LYS A 19 40.33 -53.59 46.40
N GLY A 20 40.72 -52.54 47.13
CA GLY A 20 41.54 -52.58 48.37
C GLY A 20 42.63 -51.49 48.38
N LYS A 21 43.07 -50.87 49.50
CA LYS A 21 42.66 -50.79 50.91
C LYS A 21 43.55 -49.68 51.56
N GLN A 22 42.93 -48.78 52.34
CA GLN A 22 43.42 -48.02 53.51
C GLN A 22 44.67 -47.09 53.54
N ASP A 23 44.50 -46.07 54.39
CA ASP A 23 45.41 -45.09 55.04
C ASP A 23 46.08 -44.06 54.11
N GLY A 24 46.00 -42.75 54.31
CA GLY A 24 45.75 -41.95 55.50
C GLY A 24 46.95 -41.02 55.64
N ASP A 25 46.81 -39.73 55.32
CA ASP A 25 47.56 -38.63 55.97
C ASP A 25 47.16 -37.24 55.43
N LYS A 26 47.07 -36.30 56.37
CA LYS A 26 46.87 -34.87 56.15
C LYS A 26 48.19 -34.25 55.71
N GLU A 27 48.22 -33.49 54.62
CA GLU A 27 49.09 -32.31 54.58
C GLU A 27 48.73 -31.32 53.46
N SER A 28 48.66 -30.05 53.88
CA SER A 28 48.87 -28.81 53.13
C SER A 28 48.10 -28.57 51.83
N LEU A 29 47.04 -27.77 51.97
CA LEU A 29 46.64 -26.78 50.98
C LEU A 29 47.84 -25.89 50.63
N ILE A 30 48.53 -26.18 49.54
CA ILE A 30 49.26 -25.16 48.79
C ILE A 30 48.24 -24.60 47.81
N GLU A 31 47.69 -23.47 48.20
CA GLU A 31 46.95 -22.54 47.35
C GLU A 31 47.93 -22.05 46.29
N GLU A 32 48.09 -22.81 45.19
CA GLU A 32 48.71 -22.29 43.98
C GLU A 32 47.78 -21.21 43.43
N SER A 33 48.25 -19.97 43.57
CA SER A 33 47.71 -18.77 42.97
C SER A 33 47.68 -18.90 41.45
N CYS A 34 46.63 -19.53 40.93
CA CYS A 34 46.26 -19.42 39.52
C CYS A 34 45.68 -18.02 39.29
N THR A 35 46.53 -16.98 39.24
CA THR A 35 46.25 -15.84 38.36
C THR A 35 46.27 -16.37 36.94
N PRO A 36 45.14 -16.42 36.20
CA PRO A 36 45.18 -16.83 34.82
C PRO A 36 46.10 -15.84 34.09
N PRO A 37 47.12 -16.31 33.34
CA PRO A 37 47.89 -15.42 32.50
C PRO A 37 46.89 -14.79 31.53
N ALA A 38 46.97 -13.46 31.37
CA ALA A 38 46.25 -12.78 30.30
C ALA A 38 46.44 -13.61 29.04
N LYS A 39 45.35 -14.17 28.47
CA LYS A 39 45.44 -14.99 27.26
C LYS A 39 46.15 -14.15 26.22
N ASP A 40 47.42 -14.47 25.98
CA ASP A 40 48.22 -13.84 24.95
C ASP A 40 47.44 -13.95 23.64
N LEU A 41 47.55 -12.96 22.75
CA LEU A 41 46.76 -12.94 21.50
C LEU A 41 46.97 -14.23 20.70
N ALA A 42 48.18 -14.80 20.77
CA ALA A 42 48.52 -16.11 20.23
C ALA A 42 47.80 -17.27 20.94
N GLY A 43 47.63 -17.20 22.26
CA GLY A 43 46.85 -18.18 23.04
C GLY A 43 45.37 -18.16 22.69
N PHE A 44 44.78 -16.97 22.51
CA PHE A 44 43.39 -16.85 22.05
C PHE A 44 43.22 -17.35 20.61
N ALA A 45 44.11 -16.94 19.69
CA ALA A 45 44.07 -17.36 18.29
C ALA A 45 44.19 -18.89 18.11
N ASN A 46 44.90 -19.58 19.00
CA ASN A 46 45.00 -21.04 18.98
C ASN A 46 43.77 -21.76 19.52
N SER A 47 42.99 -21.11 20.40
CA SER A 47 41.73 -21.65 20.94
C SER A 47 40.48 -21.20 20.19
N CYS A 48 40.63 -20.21 19.30
CA CYS A 48 39.51 -19.61 18.60
C CYS A 48 39.04 -20.54 17.47
N SER A 49 37.72 -20.65 17.36
CA SER A 49 36.99 -21.39 16.33
C SER A 49 37.07 -20.77 14.92
N LEU A 50 37.75 -19.63 14.78
CA LEU A 50 37.82 -18.84 13.56
C LEU A 50 38.92 -19.38 12.63
N HIS A 51 38.54 -19.79 11.42
CA HIS A 51 39.50 -20.45 10.53
C HIS A 51 40.58 -19.46 10.03
N GLY A 52 41.83 -19.90 10.09
CA GLY A 52 43.00 -19.16 9.58
C GLY A 52 43.69 -18.26 10.62
N ILE A 53 43.04 -17.94 11.75
CA ILE A 53 43.66 -17.05 12.77
C ILE A 53 44.84 -17.71 13.51
N ASN A 54 44.77 -19.02 13.70
CA ASN A 54 45.84 -19.85 14.28
C ASN A 54 47.12 -19.88 13.42
N HIS A 55 46.99 -19.76 12.09
CA HIS A 55 48.13 -19.73 11.16
C HIS A 55 48.75 -18.34 11.03
N ILE A 56 48.04 -17.29 11.43
CA ILE A 56 48.51 -15.90 11.43
C ILE A 56 49.30 -15.62 12.72
N PHE A 57 48.77 -15.99 13.88
CA PHE A 57 49.37 -15.68 15.20
C PHE A 57 50.19 -16.84 15.77
N VAL A 58 51.26 -17.23 15.07
CA VAL A 58 52.25 -18.19 15.58
C VAL A 58 53.41 -17.45 16.25
N SER A 59 53.81 -17.87 17.45
CA SER A 59 54.96 -17.31 18.17
C SER A 59 56.27 -17.56 17.39
N GLY A 60 56.82 -16.53 16.72
CA GLY A 60 58.06 -16.62 15.91
C GLY A 60 58.33 -15.42 14.98
N ARG A 61 59.40 -15.47 14.16
CA ARG A 61 59.72 -14.44 13.14
C ARG A 61 58.68 -14.44 12.00
N LEU A 62 58.36 -13.25 11.47
CA LEU A 62 57.49 -13.10 10.30
C LEU A 62 58.03 -13.87 9.09
N GLY A 63 57.34 -14.94 8.70
CA GLY A 63 57.63 -15.73 7.51
C GLY A 63 56.65 -15.46 6.37
N ILE A 64 57.07 -15.75 5.13
CA ILE A 64 56.26 -15.62 3.90
C ILE A 64 54.92 -16.38 4.00
N ARG A 65 54.89 -17.49 4.74
CA ARG A 65 53.67 -18.27 4.98
C ARG A 65 52.64 -17.49 5.79
N GLN A 66 53.06 -16.74 6.81
CA GLN A 66 52.14 -15.96 7.66
C GLN A 66 51.54 -14.79 6.88
N THR A 67 52.33 -14.13 6.02
CA THR A 67 51.82 -13.04 5.18
C THR A 67 50.81 -13.55 4.14
N LEU A 68 51.02 -14.73 3.57
CA LEU A 68 50.05 -15.37 2.66
C LEU A 68 48.74 -15.73 3.36
N TRP A 69 48.79 -16.33 4.56
CA TRP A 69 47.59 -16.63 5.33
C TRP A 69 46.85 -15.36 5.80
N ALA A 70 47.59 -14.32 6.19
CA ALA A 70 47.00 -13.03 6.54
C ALA A 70 46.32 -12.36 5.33
N LEU A 71 46.93 -12.40 4.14
CA LEU A 71 46.33 -11.86 2.92
C LEU A 71 45.06 -12.64 2.54
N ALA A 72 45.11 -13.97 2.59
CA ALA A 72 43.97 -14.83 2.28
C ALA A 72 42.80 -14.57 3.25
N PHE A 73 43.09 -14.46 4.54
CA PHE A 73 42.10 -14.15 5.57
C PHE A 73 41.50 -12.75 5.42
N LEU A 74 42.33 -11.73 5.15
CA LEU A 74 41.83 -10.37 4.90
C LEU A 74 40.96 -10.32 3.64
N THR A 75 41.32 -11.07 2.60
CA THR A 75 40.54 -11.14 1.36
C THR A 75 39.20 -11.85 1.59
N SER A 76 39.18 -12.97 2.33
CA SER A 76 37.93 -13.67 2.65
C SER A 76 37.02 -12.85 3.56
N LEU A 77 37.59 -12.13 4.54
CA LEU A 77 36.85 -11.19 5.39
C LEU A 77 36.26 -10.03 4.57
N ALA A 78 37.02 -9.45 3.64
CA ALA A 78 36.53 -8.37 2.78
C ALA A 78 35.38 -8.82 1.87
N LEU A 79 35.49 -10.01 1.26
CA LEU A 79 34.43 -10.60 0.44
C LEU A 79 33.18 -10.90 1.27
N PHE A 80 33.35 -11.46 2.48
CA PHE A 80 32.25 -11.68 3.41
C PHE A 80 31.54 -10.37 3.78
N LEU A 81 32.27 -9.34 4.18
CA LEU A 81 31.68 -8.04 4.56
C LEU A 81 30.97 -7.39 3.37
N TYR A 82 31.55 -7.45 2.17
CA TYR A 82 30.91 -6.96 0.95
C TYR A 82 29.59 -7.68 0.67
N GLN A 83 29.58 -9.01 0.74
CA GLN A 83 28.39 -9.80 0.45
C GLN A 83 27.33 -9.67 1.56
N ALA A 84 27.73 -9.63 2.83
CA ALA A 84 26.83 -9.37 3.95
C ALA A 84 26.18 -7.98 3.85
N ALA A 85 26.94 -6.96 3.46
CA ALA A 85 26.41 -5.63 3.19
C ALA A 85 25.40 -5.65 2.04
N LYS A 86 25.70 -6.38 0.95
CA LYS A 86 24.78 -6.55 -0.19
C LYS A 86 23.47 -7.24 0.23
N CYS A 87 23.53 -8.31 1.02
CA CYS A 87 22.36 -9.00 1.56
C CYS A 87 21.54 -8.07 2.47
N ALA A 88 22.20 -7.29 3.33
CA ALA A 88 21.54 -6.31 4.20
C ALA A 88 20.85 -5.20 3.39
N ILE A 89 21.50 -4.65 2.37
CA ILE A 89 20.91 -3.64 1.47
C ILE A 89 19.69 -4.23 0.75
N SER A 90 19.81 -5.43 0.18
CA SER A 90 18.70 -6.08 -0.51
C SER A 90 17.51 -6.37 0.41
N TYR A 91 17.75 -6.65 1.69
CA TYR A 91 16.68 -6.74 2.70
C TYR A 91 16.02 -5.40 2.99
N LEU A 92 16.81 -4.33 3.09
CA LEU A 92 16.32 -2.96 3.34
C LEU A 92 15.59 -2.35 2.13
N GLU A 93 15.81 -2.86 0.92
CA GLU A 93 15.02 -2.52 -0.27
C GLU A 93 13.60 -3.09 -0.23
N HIS A 94 13.31 -4.00 0.71
CA HIS A 94 11.99 -4.62 0.92
C HIS A 94 11.33 -5.20 -0.36
N PRO A 95 12.03 -6.02 -1.16
CA PRO A 95 11.46 -6.59 -2.37
C PRO A 95 10.29 -7.53 -2.06
N HIS A 96 9.26 -7.47 -2.92
CA HIS A 96 8.13 -8.39 -2.92
C HIS A 96 7.95 -9.01 -4.29
N VAL A 97 7.41 -10.22 -4.31
CA VAL A 97 7.04 -10.97 -5.52
C VAL A 97 5.55 -11.22 -5.52
N THR A 98 4.95 -11.35 -6.69
CA THR A 98 3.53 -11.69 -6.82
C THR A 98 3.40 -13.18 -7.10
N ALA A 99 2.63 -13.87 -6.26
CA ALA A 99 2.26 -15.27 -6.47
C ALA A 99 0.85 -15.31 -7.07
N LEU A 100 0.73 -16.02 -8.19
CA LEU A 100 -0.52 -16.29 -8.88
C LEU A 100 -0.91 -17.75 -8.63
N ASN A 101 -2.07 -17.99 -8.06
CA ASN A 101 -2.62 -19.35 -7.99
C ASN A 101 -4.08 -19.35 -8.44
N GLU A 102 -4.53 -20.51 -8.89
CA GLU A 102 -5.90 -20.73 -9.30
C GLU A 102 -6.45 -21.90 -8.50
N GLU A 103 -7.52 -21.65 -7.75
CA GLU A 103 -8.09 -22.63 -6.83
C GLU A 103 -9.53 -22.93 -7.23
N ALA A 104 -9.82 -24.21 -7.47
CA ALA A 104 -11.17 -24.69 -7.75
C ALA A 104 -11.98 -24.79 -6.45
N THR A 105 -13.23 -24.33 -6.51
CA THR A 105 -14.19 -24.43 -5.40
C THR A 105 -15.51 -25.07 -5.84
N PRO A 106 -16.21 -25.78 -4.95
CA PRO A 106 -17.50 -26.39 -5.28
C PRO A 106 -18.65 -25.38 -5.37
N GLU A 107 -18.52 -24.21 -4.72
CA GLU A 107 -19.50 -23.14 -4.77
C GLU A 107 -18.80 -21.78 -4.64
N MET A 108 -19.30 -20.78 -5.37
CA MET A 108 -18.81 -19.40 -5.32
C MET A 108 -19.95 -18.44 -5.01
N VAL A 109 -19.65 -17.38 -4.25
CA VAL A 109 -20.61 -16.32 -3.98
C VAL A 109 -20.79 -15.50 -5.24
N PHE A 110 -22.04 -15.34 -5.70
CA PHE A 110 -22.32 -14.52 -6.87
C PHE A 110 -22.08 -13.04 -6.52
N PRO A 111 -21.53 -12.21 -7.41
CA PRO A 111 -21.30 -10.78 -7.11
C PRO A 111 -22.61 -10.01 -6.93
N ALA A 112 -22.48 -8.77 -6.45
CA ALA A 112 -23.54 -7.78 -6.56
C ALA A 112 -23.51 -7.17 -7.97
N VAL A 113 -24.68 -7.08 -8.60
CA VAL A 113 -24.83 -6.52 -9.96
C VAL A 113 -25.71 -5.28 -9.86
N THR A 114 -25.11 -4.10 -10.00
CA THR A 114 -25.82 -2.83 -10.00
C THR A 114 -26.09 -2.37 -11.43
N ILE A 115 -27.35 -2.03 -11.71
CA ILE A 115 -27.84 -1.65 -13.04
C ILE A 115 -28.55 -0.30 -12.94
N CYS A 116 -28.24 0.59 -13.87
CA CYS A 116 -28.89 1.89 -14.01
C CYS A 116 -29.32 2.10 -15.46
N ASN A 117 -30.52 2.62 -15.68
CA ASN A 117 -30.87 3.21 -16.98
C ASN A 117 -30.00 4.47 -17.19
N ILE A 118 -29.53 4.68 -18.42
CA ILE A 118 -28.77 5.90 -18.76
C ILE A 118 -29.67 7.14 -18.67
N ASN A 119 -30.97 6.98 -18.95
CA ASN A 119 -31.94 8.04 -18.74
C ASN A 119 -32.28 8.18 -17.24
N ARG A 120 -32.11 9.40 -16.71
CA ARG A 120 -32.26 9.68 -15.28
C ARG A 120 -33.72 9.81 -14.85
N PHE A 121 -34.56 10.35 -15.72
CA PHE A 121 -35.95 10.71 -15.43
C PHE A 121 -36.85 10.32 -16.61
N ARG A 122 -37.97 9.65 -16.32
CA ARG A 122 -39.03 9.39 -17.30
C ARG A 122 -39.76 10.68 -17.65
N PHE A 123 -39.87 10.96 -18.94
CA PHE A 123 -40.46 12.21 -19.44
C PHE A 123 -41.95 12.37 -19.05
N SER A 124 -42.71 11.27 -19.06
CA SER A 124 -44.14 11.29 -18.68
C SER A 124 -44.34 11.55 -17.19
N ALA A 125 -43.41 11.11 -16.34
CA ALA A 125 -43.48 11.22 -14.88
C ALA A 125 -43.13 12.62 -14.34
N LEU A 126 -42.46 13.46 -15.16
CA LEU A 126 -42.10 14.83 -14.78
C LEU A 126 -43.31 15.75 -14.78
N THR A 127 -43.59 16.39 -13.65
CA THR A 127 -44.63 17.42 -13.53
C THR A 127 -44.12 18.78 -14.01
N ASP A 128 -45.04 19.72 -14.25
CA ASP A 128 -44.67 21.09 -14.65
C ASP A 128 -43.79 21.80 -13.60
N ALA A 129 -44.03 21.52 -12.31
CA ALA A 129 -43.21 22.02 -11.21
C ALA A 129 -41.79 21.43 -11.25
N ASP A 130 -41.67 20.12 -11.50
CA ASP A 130 -40.37 19.45 -11.61
C ASP A 130 -39.56 20.02 -12.77
N ILE A 131 -40.20 20.21 -13.93
CA ILE A 131 -39.56 20.78 -15.13
C ILE A 131 -39.08 22.21 -14.84
N TYR A 132 -39.88 23.03 -14.17
CA TYR A 132 -39.49 24.38 -13.79
C TYR A 132 -38.22 24.39 -12.92
N HIS A 133 -38.16 23.53 -11.89
CA HIS A 133 -37.00 23.47 -11.00
C HIS A 133 -35.77 22.81 -11.64
N LEU A 134 -35.96 21.83 -12.53
CA LEU A 134 -34.90 21.10 -13.21
C LEU A 134 -34.50 21.71 -14.57
N ALA A 135 -35.10 22.81 -15.00
CA ALA A 135 -34.86 23.40 -16.32
C ALA A 135 -33.37 23.71 -16.59
N ASN A 136 -32.64 24.20 -15.58
CA ASN A 136 -31.21 24.47 -15.71
C ASN A 136 -30.38 23.20 -15.90
N LEU A 137 -30.83 22.09 -15.31
CA LEU A 137 -30.16 20.79 -15.32
C LEU A 137 -30.44 20.03 -16.62
N THR A 138 -31.72 19.91 -16.97
CA THR A 138 -32.23 19.08 -18.06
C THR A 138 -32.28 19.82 -19.39
N GLY A 139 -32.29 21.16 -19.39
CA GLY A 139 -32.45 21.97 -20.59
C GLY A 139 -33.86 21.91 -21.20
N LEU A 140 -34.84 21.33 -20.49
CA LEU A 140 -36.20 21.17 -20.99
C LEU A 140 -36.95 22.51 -21.01
N PRO A 141 -37.70 22.82 -22.09
CA PRO A 141 -38.63 23.93 -22.09
C PRO A 141 -39.87 23.60 -21.23
N PRO A 142 -40.61 24.60 -20.74
CA PRO A 142 -41.89 24.38 -20.08
C PRO A 142 -42.88 23.66 -21.02
N LYS A 143 -43.67 22.72 -20.49
CA LYS A 143 -44.66 21.93 -21.26
C LYS A 143 -45.76 22.80 -21.90
N ASN A 144 -46.13 23.92 -21.27
CA ASN A 144 -47.14 24.84 -21.79
C ASN A 144 -46.53 25.90 -22.72
N ARG A 145 -47.11 25.99 -23.93
CA ARG A 145 -46.68 26.88 -25.02
C ARG A 145 -46.86 28.37 -24.70
N ASP A 146 -47.75 28.70 -23.77
CA ASP A 146 -48.01 30.06 -23.30
C ASP A 146 -47.05 30.52 -22.19
N GLY A 147 -46.12 29.65 -21.75
CA GLY A 147 -45.27 29.90 -20.59
C GLY A 147 -46.08 29.88 -19.27
N HIS A 148 -45.38 29.83 -18.15
CA HIS A 148 -46.04 29.90 -16.84
C HIS A 148 -46.63 31.31 -16.63
N LYS A 149 -47.89 31.40 -16.19
CA LYS A 149 -48.45 32.69 -15.76
C LYS A 149 -47.72 33.13 -14.48
N PRO A 150 -47.49 34.43 -14.26
CA PRO A 150 -46.75 34.92 -13.09
C PRO A 150 -47.35 34.48 -11.72
N THR A 151 -48.64 34.14 -11.69
CA THR A 151 -49.36 33.62 -10.52
C THR A 151 -49.14 32.11 -10.26
N ASP A 152 -48.66 31.35 -11.24
CA ASP A 152 -48.34 29.91 -11.12
C ASP A 152 -46.89 29.67 -10.67
N LEU A 153 -46.13 30.73 -10.39
CA LEU A 153 -44.70 30.69 -10.05
C LEU A 153 -44.40 30.28 -8.59
N MET A 154 -45.41 30.14 -7.73
CA MET A 154 -45.23 29.63 -6.36
C MET A 154 -45.35 28.10 -6.33
N TYR A 155 -44.42 27.42 -7.00
CA TYR A 155 -44.23 25.99 -6.76
C TYR A 155 -43.60 25.77 -5.38
N PRO A 156 -44.01 24.71 -4.65
CA PRO A 156 -43.37 24.35 -3.39
C PRO A 156 -41.89 24.02 -3.61
N ALA A 157 -41.08 24.11 -2.56
CA ALA A 157 -39.67 23.77 -2.64
C ALA A 157 -39.49 22.31 -3.12
N PRO A 158 -38.62 22.05 -4.12
CA PRO A 158 -38.45 20.71 -4.66
C PRO A 158 -37.72 19.80 -3.69
N ASP A 159 -38.31 18.64 -3.39
CA ASP A 159 -37.60 17.54 -2.73
C ASP A 159 -36.96 16.66 -3.79
N MET A 160 -35.63 16.75 -3.90
CA MET A 160 -34.88 15.95 -4.87
C MET A 160 -35.00 14.46 -4.61
N GLN A 161 -35.13 14.00 -3.37
CA GLN A 161 -35.27 12.57 -3.09
C GLN A 161 -36.58 12.01 -3.62
N ASP A 162 -37.69 12.73 -3.43
CA ASP A 162 -38.99 12.38 -4.01
C ASP A 162 -38.91 12.35 -5.54
N ILE A 163 -38.36 13.42 -6.14
CA ILE A 163 -38.24 13.54 -7.60
C ILE A 163 -37.49 12.33 -8.16
N PHE A 164 -36.31 12.00 -7.63
CA PHE A 164 -35.53 10.84 -8.11
C PHE A 164 -36.27 9.51 -7.91
N ASN A 165 -37.00 9.33 -6.80
CA ASN A 165 -37.71 8.09 -6.52
C ASN A 165 -38.92 7.88 -7.46
N ARG A 166 -39.69 8.94 -7.68
CA ARG A 166 -40.94 8.94 -8.45
C ARG A 166 -40.70 8.97 -9.96
N THR A 167 -39.78 9.82 -10.40
CA THR A 167 -39.55 10.07 -11.83
C THR A 167 -38.51 9.13 -12.43
N GLY A 168 -37.69 8.46 -11.61
CA GLY A 168 -36.80 7.40 -12.08
C GLY A 168 -37.56 6.24 -12.75
N HIS A 169 -36.86 5.48 -13.59
CA HIS A 169 -37.42 4.27 -14.19
C HIS A 169 -37.74 3.23 -13.11
N GLN A 170 -38.91 2.61 -13.19
CA GLN A 170 -39.37 1.60 -12.24
C GLN A 170 -38.97 0.21 -12.73
N LEU A 171 -38.37 -0.60 -11.86
CA LEU A 171 -37.86 -1.92 -12.27
C LEU A 171 -38.99 -2.87 -12.66
N GLU A 172 -40.18 -2.70 -12.08
CA GLU A 172 -41.39 -3.46 -12.39
C GLU A 172 -41.81 -3.32 -13.86
N GLU A 173 -41.54 -2.17 -14.47
CA GLU A 173 -41.85 -1.91 -15.87
C GLU A 173 -40.67 -2.29 -16.79
N MET A 174 -39.43 -2.16 -16.30
CA MET A 174 -38.24 -2.50 -17.09
C MET A 174 -38.00 -4.01 -17.15
N LEU A 175 -38.27 -4.76 -16.08
CA LEU A 175 -37.89 -6.16 -15.94
C LEU A 175 -38.91 -7.09 -16.61
N MET A 176 -38.60 -7.54 -17.83
CA MET A 176 -39.47 -8.40 -18.63
C MET A 176 -39.35 -9.88 -18.28
N SER A 177 -38.15 -10.33 -17.91
CA SER A 177 -37.90 -11.66 -17.36
C SER A 177 -36.62 -11.68 -16.54
N CYS A 178 -36.57 -12.52 -15.51
CA CYS A 178 -35.43 -12.68 -14.62
C CYS A 178 -35.26 -14.15 -14.24
N ASN A 179 -34.06 -14.67 -14.44
CA ASN A 179 -33.68 -16.03 -14.10
C ASN A 179 -32.32 -16.04 -13.40
N PHE A 180 -32.19 -16.74 -12.28
CA PHE A 180 -30.93 -16.96 -11.58
C PHE A 180 -30.74 -18.45 -11.32
N SER A 181 -29.74 -19.06 -11.95
CA SER A 181 -29.43 -20.50 -11.80
C SER A 181 -30.65 -21.41 -12.02
N GLY A 182 -31.48 -21.09 -13.03
CA GLY A 182 -32.70 -21.83 -13.38
C GLY A 182 -33.92 -21.52 -12.51
N GLN A 183 -33.82 -20.62 -11.53
CA GLN A 183 -34.93 -20.16 -10.70
C GLN A 183 -35.37 -18.76 -11.15
N ASN A 184 -36.68 -18.57 -11.32
CA ASN A 184 -37.23 -17.26 -11.63
C ASN A 184 -36.96 -16.30 -10.46
N CYS A 185 -36.38 -15.13 -10.77
CA CYS A 185 -36.24 -14.02 -9.83
C CYS A 185 -37.32 -12.97 -10.05
N SER A 186 -37.56 -12.16 -9.03
CA SER A 186 -38.55 -11.08 -9.06
C SER A 186 -37.89 -9.72 -8.82
N VAL A 187 -38.68 -8.66 -8.90
CA VAL A 187 -38.24 -7.29 -8.59
C VAL A 187 -37.80 -7.14 -7.13
N GLU A 188 -38.35 -7.94 -6.22
CA GLU A 188 -38.02 -7.92 -4.79
C GLU A 188 -36.59 -8.38 -4.49
N ASP A 189 -35.97 -9.12 -5.43
CA ASP A 189 -34.57 -9.55 -5.33
C ASP A 189 -33.56 -8.42 -5.61
N PHE A 190 -34.05 -7.25 -6.01
CA PHE A 190 -33.25 -6.07 -6.32
C PHE A 190 -33.46 -4.98 -5.26
N SER A 191 -32.36 -4.52 -4.67
CA SER A 191 -32.39 -3.36 -3.76
C SER A 191 -32.22 -2.06 -4.53
N VAL A 192 -33.01 -1.04 -4.19
CA VAL A 192 -32.88 0.30 -4.78
C VAL A 192 -31.63 1.00 -4.23
N VAL A 193 -30.81 1.53 -5.13
CA VAL A 193 -29.64 2.35 -4.80
C VAL A 193 -29.64 3.62 -5.64
N TYR A 194 -29.30 4.75 -5.04
CA TYR A 194 -29.17 6.01 -5.78
C TYR A 194 -27.71 6.22 -6.18
N THR A 195 -27.48 6.52 -7.44
CA THR A 195 -26.15 6.85 -7.98
C THR A 195 -26.19 8.20 -8.69
N ARG A 196 -25.11 8.59 -9.37
CA ARG A 196 -25.10 9.79 -10.22
C ARG A 196 -26.09 9.71 -11.40
N TYR A 197 -26.45 8.51 -11.84
CA TYR A 197 -27.49 8.30 -12.87
C TYR A 197 -28.92 8.38 -12.32
N GLY A 198 -29.09 8.51 -11.00
CA GLY A 198 -30.40 8.55 -10.35
C GLY A 198 -30.78 7.20 -9.72
N LYS A 199 -32.02 6.76 -9.94
CA LYS A 199 -32.57 5.53 -9.34
C LYS A 199 -32.03 4.30 -10.07
N CYS A 200 -31.31 3.46 -9.34
CA CYS A 200 -30.69 2.25 -9.83
C CYS A 200 -31.06 1.05 -8.97
N TYR A 201 -30.72 -0.15 -9.44
CA TYR A 201 -31.12 -1.40 -8.82
C TYR A 201 -29.92 -2.34 -8.69
N THR A 202 -29.73 -2.92 -7.51
CA THR A 202 -28.65 -3.86 -7.22
C THR A 202 -29.23 -5.24 -6.95
N PHE A 203 -28.93 -6.19 -7.83
CA PHE A 203 -29.17 -7.61 -7.57
C PHE A 203 -28.12 -8.13 -6.59
N ASN A 204 -28.55 -8.95 -5.62
CA ASN A 204 -27.65 -9.64 -4.69
C ASN A 204 -26.70 -8.72 -3.89
N GLY A 205 -27.18 -7.53 -3.50
CA GLY A 205 -26.41 -6.55 -2.74
C GLY A 205 -26.30 -6.85 -1.23
N ASN A 206 -27.15 -7.74 -0.69
CA ASN A 206 -27.18 -8.04 0.74
C ASN A 206 -26.12 -9.08 1.13
N LYS A 207 -25.29 -8.77 2.14
CA LYS A 207 -24.21 -9.63 2.65
C LYS A 207 -24.72 -10.87 3.39
N THR A 208 -25.88 -10.77 4.06
CA THR A 208 -26.38 -11.87 4.91
C THR A 208 -27.12 -12.94 4.11
N THR A 209 -27.71 -12.57 2.99
CA THR A 209 -28.50 -13.44 2.12
C THR A 209 -27.89 -13.53 0.72
N SER A 210 -26.55 -13.57 0.64
CA SER A 210 -25.86 -13.59 -0.65
C SER A 210 -26.12 -14.90 -1.39
N ARG A 211 -26.57 -14.79 -2.65
CA ARG A 211 -26.80 -15.91 -3.55
C ARG A 211 -25.46 -16.49 -4.02
N LYS A 212 -25.42 -17.81 -4.19
CA LYS A 212 -24.24 -18.57 -4.62
C LYS A 212 -24.52 -19.31 -5.91
N THR A 213 -23.48 -19.55 -6.70
CA THR A 213 -23.54 -20.48 -7.83
C THR A 213 -22.77 -21.77 -7.53
N LYS A 214 -23.23 -22.87 -8.13
CA LYS A 214 -22.65 -24.22 -7.97
C LYS A 214 -22.07 -24.79 -9.27
N GLN A 215 -22.21 -24.07 -10.38
CA GLN A 215 -21.73 -24.48 -11.70
C GLN A 215 -21.37 -23.25 -12.53
N GLY A 216 -20.34 -23.38 -13.35
CA GLY A 216 -20.01 -22.35 -14.35
C GLY A 216 -20.91 -22.43 -15.59
N GLY A 217 -20.77 -21.45 -16.47
CA GLY A 217 -21.42 -21.40 -17.79
C GLY A 217 -22.77 -20.68 -17.83
N MET A 218 -23.20 -20.39 -19.07
CA MET A 218 -24.48 -19.73 -19.37
C MET A 218 -25.66 -20.54 -18.80
N GLY A 219 -26.58 -19.85 -18.12
CA GLY A 219 -27.74 -20.46 -17.42
C GLY A 219 -27.53 -20.77 -15.93
N ASN A 220 -26.29 -20.82 -15.45
CA ASN A 220 -25.97 -20.96 -14.02
C ASN A 220 -25.69 -19.61 -13.33
N GLY A 221 -25.87 -18.51 -14.07
CA GLY A 221 -25.71 -17.14 -13.62
C GLY A 221 -27.03 -16.39 -13.54
N LEU A 222 -26.95 -15.06 -13.64
CA LEU A 222 -28.08 -14.14 -13.73
C LEU A 222 -28.38 -13.84 -15.21
N GLU A 223 -29.57 -14.19 -15.65
CA GLU A 223 -30.11 -13.84 -16.97
C GLU A 223 -31.32 -12.94 -16.79
N ILE A 224 -31.25 -11.72 -17.33
CA ILE A 224 -32.34 -10.74 -17.27
C ILE A 224 -32.65 -10.19 -18.66
N MET A 225 -33.94 -10.00 -18.94
CA MET A 225 -34.42 -9.26 -20.10
C MET A 225 -34.99 -7.93 -19.61
N LEU A 226 -34.46 -6.84 -20.15
CA LEU A 226 -34.84 -5.49 -19.75
C LEU A 226 -35.40 -4.72 -20.95
N ASP A 227 -36.40 -3.88 -20.69
CA ASP A 227 -36.90 -2.83 -21.55
C ASP A 227 -36.37 -1.47 -21.05
N ILE A 228 -35.61 -0.77 -21.88
CA ILE A 228 -35.03 0.53 -21.50
C ILE A 228 -36.00 1.70 -21.62
N GLN A 229 -37.15 1.53 -22.28
CA GLN A 229 -38.19 2.55 -22.45
C GLN A 229 -37.67 3.86 -23.08
N GLN A 230 -37.11 3.80 -24.31
CA GLN A 230 -36.62 5.00 -25.03
C GLN A 230 -37.72 6.04 -25.29
N ASP A 231 -38.99 5.62 -25.32
CA ASP A 231 -40.14 6.52 -25.40
C ASP A 231 -40.29 7.45 -24.18
N GLU A 232 -39.71 7.08 -23.05
CA GLU A 232 -39.67 7.87 -21.81
C GLU A 232 -38.39 8.70 -21.67
N TYR A 233 -37.49 8.68 -22.65
CA TYR A 233 -36.26 9.46 -22.59
C TYR A 233 -36.55 10.95 -22.74
N LEU A 234 -35.76 11.77 -22.04
CA LEU A 234 -35.91 13.21 -22.12
C LEU A 234 -35.52 13.71 -23.53
N PRO A 235 -36.38 14.50 -24.19
CA PRO A 235 -36.02 15.11 -25.46
C PRO A 235 -34.90 16.13 -25.24
N ILE A 236 -33.90 16.13 -26.14
CA ILE A 236 -32.74 17.01 -26.04
C ILE A 236 -33.04 18.31 -26.79
N TRP A 237 -33.26 19.41 -26.04
CA TRP A 237 -33.50 20.75 -26.60
C TRP A 237 -32.27 21.66 -26.50
N ARG A 238 -31.41 21.42 -25.50
CA ARG A 238 -30.17 22.15 -25.25
C ARG A 238 -29.13 21.19 -24.69
N GLU A 239 -27.91 21.24 -25.20
CA GLU A 239 -26.80 20.49 -24.61
C GLU A 239 -26.49 21.03 -23.21
N THR A 240 -26.55 20.15 -22.21
CA THR A 240 -26.06 20.42 -20.85
C THR A 240 -24.99 19.39 -20.50
N ASN A 241 -24.24 19.62 -19.43
CA ASN A 241 -23.27 18.64 -18.93
C ASN A 241 -23.93 17.32 -18.48
N GLU A 242 -25.26 17.28 -18.40
CA GLU A 242 -26.04 16.16 -17.89
C GLU A 242 -26.87 15.43 -18.94
N THR A 243 -26.97 15.96 -20.17
CA THR A 243 -27.69 15.30 -21.27
C THR A 243 -26.88 14.13 -21.81
N SER A 244 -27.37 12.91 -21.63
CA SER A 244 -26.83 11.70 -22.25
C SER A 244 -27.40 11.51 -23.66
N LEU A 245 -26.52 11.34 -24.65
CA LEU A 245 -26.89 10.97 -26.03
C LEU A 245 -27.00 9.45 -26.23
N GLU A 246 -26.58 8.69 -25.21
CA GLU A 246 -26.52 7.23 -25.23
C GLU A 246 -27.87 6.63 -24.83
N ALA A 247 -28.27 5.54 -25.49
CA ALA A 247 -29.40 4.71 -25.10
C ALA A 247 -28.92 3.32 -24.65
N GLY A 248 -29.45 2.85 -23.52
CA GLY A 248 -29.06 1.59 -22.92
C GLY A 248 -28.96 1.67 -21.40
N ILE A 249 -28.23 0.73 -20.82
CA ILE A 249 -28.01 0.66 -19.37
C ILE A 249 -26.52 0.69 -19.05
N ARG A 250 -26.19 1.17 -17.86
CA ARG A 250 -24.86 1.00 -17.25
C ARG A 250 -24.95 -0.09 -16.21
N VAL A 251 -23.93 -0.95 -16.19
CA VAL A 251 -23.84 -2.09 -15.28
C VAL A 251 -22.50 -2.08 -14.57
N GLN A 252 -22.50 -2.33 -13.26
CA GLN A 252 -21.29 -2.56 -12.48
C GLN A 252 -21.43 -3.88 -11.71
N ILE A 253 -20.41 -4.72 -11.83
CA ILE A 253 -20.24 -5.94 -11.05
C ILE A 253 -19.23 -5.64 -9.95
N HIS A 254 -19.62 -5.86 -8.69
CA HIS A 254 -18.78 -5.52 -7.53
C HIS A 254 -19.03 -6.49 -6.37
N SER A 255 -18.14 -6.45 -5.37
CA SER A 255 -18.35 -7.16 -4.11
C SER A 255 -19.49 -6.52 -3.33
N GLN A 256 -20.21 -7.31 -2.53
CA GLN A 256 -21.24 -6.83 -1.59
C GLN A 256 -20.68 -5.88 -0.53
N ASP A 257 -19.36 -5.92 -0.29
CA ASP A 257 -18.67 -5.03 0.65
C ASP A 257 -18.34 -3.64 0.07
N GLU A 258 -18.52 -3.45 -1.23
CA GLU A 258 -18.20 -2.23 -1.94
C GLU A 258 -19.48 -1.54 -2.43
N PRO A 259 -19.68 -0.24 -2.17
CA PRO A 259 -20.80 0.49 -2.74
C PRO A 259 -20.62 0.71 -4.25
N PRO A 260 -21.71 0.78 -5.03
CA PRO A 260 -21.61 0.99 -6.46
C PRO A 260 -21.11 2.41 -6.78
N TYR A 261 -20.15 2.48 -7.68
CA TYR A 261 -19.53 3.69 -8.21
C TYR A 261 -19.55 3.66 -9.74
N ILE A 262 -20.78 3.48 -10.26
CA ILE A 262 -21.09 3.04 -11.62
C ILE A 262 -20.72 4.06 -12.70
N HIS A 263 -20.66 5.36 -12.38
CA HIS A 263 -20.31 6.41 -13.34
C HIS A 263 -18.85 6.38 -13.78
N GLN A 264 -17.95 5.73 -13.03
CA GLN A 264 -16.56 5.52 -13.45
C GLN A 264 -16.25 4.04 -13.72
N LEU A 265 -16.82 3.12 -12.95
CA LEU A 265 -16.46 1.69 -13.02
C LEU A 265 -17.47 0.83 -13.79
N GLY A 266 -18.61 1.41 -14.20
CA GLY A 266 -19.65 0.72 -14.94
C GLY A 266 -19.38 0.61 -16.44
N PHE A 267 -19.68 -0.55 -17.00
CA PHE A 267 -19.69 -0.78 -18.46
C PHE A 267 -21.09 -0.56 -19.03
N GLY A 268 -21.17 -0.23 -20.32
CA GLY A 268 -22.44 -0.01 -21.02
C GLY A 268 -22.96 -1.31 -21.67
N VAL A 269 -24.28 -1.48 -21.68
CA VAL A 269 -24.97 -2.56 -22.39
C VAL A 269 -26.02 -1.94 -23.30
N SER A 270 -25.95 -2.29 -24.59
CA SER A 270 -26.80 -1.71 -25.64
C SER A 270 -28.10 -2.50 -25.84
N PRO A 271 -29.21 -1.82 -26.20
CA PRO A 271 -30.42 -2.48 -26.66
C PRO A 271 -30.25 -3.18 -28.01
N GLY A 272 -31.11 -4.15 -28.30
CA GLY A 272 -31.06 -4.97 -29.51
C GLY A 272 -30.01 -6.09 -29.47
N PHE A 273 -29.36 -6.29 -28.32
CA PHE A 273 -28.36 -7.34 -28.12
C PHE A 273 -28.61 -8.14 -26.85
N GLN A 274 -28.25 -9.42 -26.92
CA GLN A 274 -28.01 -10.26 -25.76
C GLN A 274 -26.50 -10.21 -25.48
N THR A 275 -26.15 -9.67 -24.31
CA THR A 275 -24.76 -9.50 -23.88
C THR A 275 -24.42 -10.55 -22.84
N PHE A 276 -23.41 -11.35 -23.13
CA PHE A 276 -22.84 -12.34 -22.23
C PHE A 276 -21.62 -11.74 -21.54
N VAL A 277 -21.61 -11.80 -20.21
CA VAL A 277 -20.53 -11.30 -19.37
C VAL A 277 -19.98 -12.50 -18.60
N SER A 278 -18.90 -13.07 -19.14
CA SER A 278 -18.16 -14.12 -18.47
C SER A 278 -17.30 -13.49 -17.37
N CYS A 279 -17.49 -13.91 -16.14
CA CYS A 279 -16.82 -13.37 -14.97
C CYS A 279 -15.80 -14.37 -14.38
N GLN A 280 -14.71 -13.83 -13.83
CA GLN A 280 -13.73 -14.58 -13.03
C GLN A 280 -13.49 -13.84 -11.71
N GLU A 281 -13.64 -14.52 -10.56
CA GLU A 281 -13.35 -13.95 -9.25
C GLU A 281 -11.84 -13.89 -9.03
N GLN A 282 -11.32 -12.71 -8.71
CA GLN A 282 -9.92 -12.45 -8.39
C GLN A 282 -9.81 -11.94 -6.96
N ARG A 283 -9.06 -12.65 -6.12
CA ARG A 283 -8.75 -12.23 -4.74
C ARG A 283 -7.35 -11.71 -4.69
N LEU A 284 -7.22 -10.41 -4.43
CA LEU A 284 -5.93 -9.74 -4.39
C LEU A 284 -5.56 -9.47 -2.93
N THR A 285 -4.33 -9.85 -2.57
CA THR A 285 -3.76 -9.59 -1.25
C THR A 285 -2.46 -8.78 -1.42
N TYR A 286 -2.47 -7.57 -0.89
CA TYR A 286 -1.33 -6.65 -0.91
C TYR A 286 -0.59 -6.63 0.43
N LEU A 287 0.67 -6.22 0.40
CA LEU A 287 1.48 -6.05 1.61
C LEU A 287 1.40 -4.62 2.17
N PRO A 288 1.35 -4.46 3.50
CA PRO A 288 1.38 -3.15 4.14
C PRO A 288 2.80 -2.55 4.09
N GLN A 289 2.92 -1.28 4.49
CA GLN A 289 4.23 -0.66 4.68
C GLN A 289 5.07 -1.46 5.70
N PRO A 290 6.39 -1.61 5.49
CA PRO A 290 7.23 -0.98 4.46
C PRO A 290 7.32 -1.72 3.10
N TRP A 291 6.74 -2.90 2.95
CA TRP A 291 6.87 -3.71 1.71
C TRP A 291 5.95 -3.27 0.58
N GLY A 292 4.81 -2.66 0.92
CA GLY A 292 3.84 -2.11 -0.02
C GLY A 292 3.11 -0.91 0.58
N ASN A 293 2.01 -0.48 -0.04
CA ASN A 293 1.26 0.70 0.37
C ASN A 293 -0.24 0.40 0.53
N CYS A 294 -0.57 -0.68 1.24
CA CYS A 294 -1.95 -1.04 1.53
C CYS A 294 -2.39 -0.68 2.95
N ARG A 295 -3.67 -0.33 3.08
CA ARG A 295 -4.33 -0.09 4.36
C ARG A 295 -4.90 -1.40 4.91
N SER A 296 -4.48 -1.76 6.13
CA SER A 296 -5.07 -2.90 6.84
C SER A 296 -6.48 -2.54 7.33
N THR A 297 -7.47 -3.35 6.99
CA THR A 297 -8.91 -3.12 7.24
C THR A 297 -9.32 -3.26 8.71
N SER A 298 -8.39 -3.61 9.60
CA SER A 298 -8.69 -3.87 11.00
C SER A 298 -8.62 -2.58 11.85
N LYS A 299 -9.75 -1.87 12.01
CA LYS A 299 -10.28 -1.34 13.31
C LYS A 299 -11.13 -0.05 13.24
N GLU A 300 -11.22 0.66 12.12
CA GLU A 300 -11.98 1.92 12.07
C GLU A 300 -13.30 1.75 11.33
N LYS A 301 -14.41 2.02 12.02
CA LYS A 301 -15.73 2.15 11.39
C LYS A 301 -15.67 3.34 10.44
N PHE A 302 -15.94 3.09 9.16
CA PHE A 302 -16.01 4.15 8.17
C PHE A 302 -17.41 4.79 8.25
N PRO A 303 -17.55 6.12 8.32
CA PRO A 303 -18.86 6.73 8.48
C PRO A 303 -19.74 6.43 7.27
N GLY A 304 -20.86 5.73 7.49
CA GLY A 304 -21.80 5.31 6.46
C GLY A 304 -21.53 3.94 5.82
N TYR A 305 -20.39 3.29 6.10
CA TYR A 305 -20.03 1.97 5.55
C TYR A 305 -19.31 1.08 6.56
N ASP A 306 -19.67 -0.21 6.60
CA ASP A 306 -19.04 -1.17 7.53
C ASP A 306 -17.62 -1.57 7.12
N THR A 307 -17.34 -1.55 5.82
CA THR A 307 -16.11 -2.05 5.20
C THR A 307 -15.42 -0.94 4.40
N TYR A 308 -14.12 -0.78 4.61
CA TYR A 308 -13.32 0.13 3.79
C TYR A 308 -13.13 -0.45 2.39
N SER A 309 -13.49 0.33 1.39
CA SER A 309 -13.24 0.05 -0.03
C SER A 309 -12.81 1.35 -0.72
N ILE A 310 -12.18 1.22 -1.88
CA ILE A 310 -11.72 2.37 -2.66
C ILE A 310 -12.92 3.24 -3.07
N SER A 311 -14.03 2.62 -3.51
CA SER A 311 -15.26 3.32 -3.87
C SER A 311 -15.90 4.03 -2.67
N ALA A 312 -15.98 3.39 -1.50
CA ALA A 312 -16.48 4.04 -0.28
C ALA A 312 -15.62 5.24 0.12
N CYS A 313 -14.29 5.12 0.02
CA CYS A 313 -13.36 6.20 0.32
C CYS A 313 -13.57 7.41 -0.60
N ARG A 314 -13.67 7.18 -1.92
CA ARG A 314 -13.89 8.24 -2.90
C ARG A 314 -15.23 8.93 -2.69
N LEU A 315 -16.29 8.16 -2.48
CA LEU A 315 -17.64 8.70 -2.27
C LEU A 315 -17.72 9.54 -0.99
N LEU A 316 -17.06 9.11 0.09
CA LEU A 316 -16.97 9.92 1.30
C LEU A 316 -16.14 11.19 1.08
N CYS A 317 -15.03 11.12 0.33
CA CYS A 317 -14.22 12.30 0.04
C CYS A 317 -15.01 13.34 -0.75
N GLU A 318 -15.73 12.91 -1.80
CA GLU A 318 -16.63 13.75 -2.57
C GLU A 318 -17.72 14.36 -1.68
N THR A 319 -18.33 13.56 -0.81
CA THR A 319 -19.36 14.02 0.12
C THR A 319 -18.83 15.10 1.06
N ASN A 320 -17.66 14.88 1.66
CA ASN A 320 -17.05 15.84 2.58
C ASN A 320 -16.71 17.16 1.89
N GLU A 321 -16.21 17.12 0.65
CA GLU A 321 -15.89 18.32 -0.10
C GLU A 321 -17.15 19.12 -0.46
N VAL A 322 -18.20 18.44 -0.91
CA VAL A 322 -19.48 19.08 -1.25
C VAL A 322 -20.15 19.66 0.00
N LEU A 323 -20.09 18.97 1.13
CA LEU A 323 -20.53 19.49 2.42
C LEU A 323 -19.71 20.69 2.87
N ARG A 324 -18.39 20.70 2.65
CA ARG A 324 -17.51 21.81 3.00
C ARG A 324 -17.87 23.08 2.24
N VAL A 325 -18.05 22.99 0.92
CA VAL A 325 -18.25 24.12 -0.01
C VAL A 325 -19.72 24.53 -0.11
N CYS A 326 -20.63 23.59 -0.35
CA CYS A 326 -22.04 23.89 -0.68
C CYS A 326 -23.02 23.70 0.50
N LYS A 327 -22.55 23.13 1.63
CA LYS A 327 -23.33 22.89 2.87
C LYS A 327 -24.57 22.01 2.68
N CYS A 328 -24.55 21.13 1.69
CA CYS A 328 -25.60 20.16 1.41
C CYS A 328 -24.97 18.90 0.80
N ARG A 329 -25.74 17.83 0.60
CA ARG A 329 -25.28 16.60 -0.08
C ARG A 329 -26.16 16.25 -1.27
N MET A 330 -25.63 15.48 -2.22
CA MET A 330 -26.44 14.87 -3.29
C MET A 330 -27.20 13.65 -2.78
N VAL A 331 -28.22 13.21 -3.53
CA VAL A 331 -29.09 12.08 -3.15
C VAL A 331 -28.31 10.76 -2.96
N HIS A 332 -27.31 10.51 -3.81
CA HIS A 332 -26.47 9.30 -3.74
C HIS A 332 -25.35 9.36 -2.69
N MET A 333 -25.13 10.52 -2.07
CA MET A 333 -24.07 10.70 -1.08
C MET A 333 -24.55 10.23 0.29
N PRO A 334 -23.73 9.46 1.04
CA PRO A 334 -24.06 9.01 2.39
C PRO A 334 -24.16 10.18 3.38
N GLY A 335 -24.83 9.96 4.51
CA GLY A 335 -24.92 10.91 5.62
C GLY A 335 -26.33 11.49 5.84
N THR A 336 -26.46 12.31 6.89
CA THR A 336 -27.75 12.86 7.36
C THR A 336 -27.95 14.33 7.02
N ALA A 337 -27.01 14.95 6.30
CA ALA A 337 -27.13 16.35 5.89
C ALA A 337 -28.28 16.56 4.90
N ASP A 338 -28.75 17.81 4.78
CA ASP A 338 -29.83 18.19 3.87
C ASP A 338 -29.43 17.97 2.41
N ILE A 339 -30.41 17.55 1.61
CA ILE A 339 -30.23 17.29 0.18
C ILE A 339 -30.17 18.63 -0.57
N CYS A 340 -29.21 18.77 -1.49
CA CYS A 340 -29.04 19.98 -2.28
C CYS A 340 -30.26 20.25 -3.18
N PRO A 341 -30.85 21.46 -3.15
CA PRO A 341 -31.88 21.84 -4.13
C PRO A 341 -31.27 22.02 -5.54
N PRO A 342 -32.10 21.96 -6.60
CA PRO A 342 -31.64 22.13 -7.98
C PRO A 342 -30.81 23.40 -8.24
N SER A 343 -31.13 24.50 -7.55
CA SER A 343 -30.41 25.77 -7.68
C SER A 343 -28.94 25.69 -7.26
N LYS A 344 -28.58 24.74 -6.38
CA LYS A 344 -27.22 24.54 -5.90
C LYS A 344 -26.42 23.50 -6.69
N ILE A 345 -26.99 22.84 -7.70
CA ILE A 345 -26.27 21.80 -8.48
C ILE A 345 -25.01 22.38 -9.13
N ASN A 346 -25.09 23.60 -9.68
CA ASN A 346 -23.93 24.30 -10.24
C ASN A 346 -22.78 24.52 -9.22
N CYS A 347 -23.09 24.63 -7.91
CA CYS A 347 -22.07 24.69 -6.85
C CYS A 347 -21.40 23.33 -6.72
N VAL A 348 -22.19 22.26 -6.70
CA VAL A 348 -21.70 20.89 -6.53
C VAL A 348 -20.82 20.47 -7.70
N ASP A 349 -21.24 20.74 -8.93
CA ASP A 349 -20.45 20.41 -10.12
C ASP A 349 -19.09 21.13 -10.11
N LYS A 350 -19.06 22.40 -9.69
CA LYS A 350 -17.81 23.16 -9.54
C LYS A 350 -16.92 22.58 -8.44
N ALA A 351 -17.48 22.21 -7.30
CA ALA A 351 -16.73 21.61 -6.19
C ALA A 351 -16.12 20.26 -6.59
N LEU A 352 -16.90 19.39 -7.23
CA LEU A 352 -16.41 18.09 -7.71
C LEU A 352 -15.38 18.24 -8.84
N ALA A 353 -15.57 19.19 -9.75
CA ALA A 353 -14.58 19.46 -10.81
C ALA A 353 -13.25 20.00 -10.24
N GLN A 354 -13.30 20.80 -9.16
CA GLN A 354 -12.09 21.24 -8.45
C GLN A 354 -11.39 20.09 -7.73
N LEU A 355 -12.16 19.21 -7.09
CA LEU A 355 -11.63 18.02 -6.41
C LEU A 355 -10.92 17.08 -7.38
N GLN A 356 -11.47 16.88 -8.57
CA GLN A 356 -10.84 16.08 -9.62
C GLN A 356 -9.52 16.68 -10.14
N LYS A 357 -9.41 18.01 -10.21
CA LYS A 357 -8.16 18.68 -10.60
C LYS A 357 -7.08 18.59 -9.53
N ASN A 358 -7.47 18.58 -8.26
CA ASN A 358 -6.57 18.54 -7.09
C ASN A 358 -6.47 17.13 -6.47
N SER A 359 -6.85 16.08 -7.22
CA SER A 359 -7.15 14.76 -6.66
C SER A 359 -5.96 14.05 -6.02
N GLY A 360 -4.72 14.39 -6.44
CA GLY A 360 -3.50 13.78 -5.90
C GLY A 360 -3.26 14.08 -4.42
N ASP A 361 -3.57 15.30 -3.98
CA ASP A 361 -3.26 15.75 -2.61
C ASP A 361 -4.50 15.75 -1.69
N THR A 362 -5.71 15.90 -2.25
CA THR A 362 -6.92 16.16 -1.44
C THR A 362 -7.67 14.88 -1.04
N CYS A 363 -7.58 13.80 -1.82
CA CYS A 363 -8.27 12.52 -1.55
C CYS A 363 -7.33 11.31 -1.71
N PRO A 364 -6.36 11.10 -0.81
CA PRO A 364 -5.52 9.90 -0.83
C PRO A 364 -6.34 8.68 -0.36
N CYS A 365 -6.92 7.95 -1.31
CA CYS A 365 -7.57 6.66 -1.06
C CYS A 365 -6.58 5.53 -1.30
N GLU A 366 -6.01 5.02 -0.21
CA GLU A 366 -5.12 3.86 -0.22
C GLU A 366 -5.87 2.59 -0.62
N THR A 367 -5.16 1.65 -1.25
CA THR A 367 -5.76 0.35 -1.59
C THR A 367 -5.87 -0.51 -0.32
N PRO A 368 -7.02 -1.17 -0.06
CA PRO A 368 -7.10 -2.12 1.04
C PRO A 368 -6.18 -3.32 0.81
N CYS A 369 -5.65 -3.91 1.88
CA CYS A 369 -4.76 -5.07 1.76
C CYS A 369 -5.47 -6.31 1.22
N ASN A 370 -6.79 -6.44 1.45
CA ASN A 370 -7.60 -7.52 0.89
C ASN A 370 -8.70 -6.90 0.04
N LEU A 371 -8.80 -7.32 -1.22
CA LEU A 371 -9.90 -6.94 -2.10
C LEU A 371 -10.28 -8.09 -3.02
N THR A 372 -11.56 -8.08 -3.41
CA THR A 372 -12.09 -8.97 -4.43
C THR A 372 -12.42 -8.14 -5.66
N ARG A 373 -11.90 -8.58 -6.82
CA ARG A 373 -12.23 -8.04 -8.14
C ARG A 373 -12.91 -9.10 -8.98
N TYR A 374 -13.66 -8.65 -9.96
CA TYR A 374 -14.27 -9.52 -10.95
C TYR A 374 -13.69 -9.15 -12.32
N GLY A 375 -12.83 -10.03 -12.84
CA GLY A 375 -12.44 -10.01 -14.24
C GLY A 375 -13.68 -10.28 -15.11
N LYS A 376 -13.80 -9.59 -16.24
CA LYS A 376 -14.97 -9.71 -17.12
C LYS A 376 -14.57 -9.74 -18.58
N GLU A 377 -15.17 -10.65 -19.32
CA GLU A 377 -15.10 -10.73 -20.77
C GLU A 377 -16.49 -10.59 -21.36
N LEU A 378 -16.63 -9.69 -22.34
CA LEU A 378 -17.93 -9.35 -22.93
C LEU A 378 -18.02 -9.93 -24.33
N SER A 379 -19.13 -10.60 -24.62
CA SER A 379 -19.52 -10.99 -25.97
C SER A 379 -21.00 -10.69 -26.20
N MET A 380 -21.41 -10.49 -27.46
CA MET A 380 -22.76 -10.03 -27.79
C MET A 380 -23.31 -10.74 -29.01
N VAL A 381 -24.62 -11.02 -28.98
CA VAL A 381 -25.38 -11.53 -30.12
C VAL A 381 -26.63 -10.69 -30.32
N LYS A 382 -27.13 -10.62 -31.56
CA LYS A 382 -28.29 -9.80 -31.90
C LYS A 382 -29.60 -10.43 -31.42
N ILE A 383 -30.46 -9.63 -30.80
CA ILE A 383 -31.83 -10.02 -30.41
C ILE A 383 -32.83 -8.94 -30.86
N PRO A 384 -34.03 -9.30 -31.34
CA PRO A 384 -34.51 -10.64 -31.68
C PRO A 384 -34.03 -11.17 -33.03
N SER A 385 -34.12 -12.49 -33.19
CA SER A 385 -34.06 -13.14 -34.50
C SER A 385 -35.32 -12.81 -35.31
N LYS A 386 -35.26 -12.97 -36.64
CA LYS A 386 -36.44 -12.73 -37.51
C LYS A 386 -37.66 -13.58 -37.11
N GLY A 387 -37.45 -14.80 -36.60
CA GLY A 387 -38.51 -15.68 -36.15
C GLY A 387 -39.07 -15.29 -34.77
N SER A 388 -38.19 -14.91 -33.83
CA SER A 388 -38.60 -14.56 -32.46
C SER A 388 -39.16 -13.15 -32.31
N ALA A 389 -38.90 -12.25 -33.27
CA ALA A 389 -39.43 -10.88 -33.27
C ALA A 389 -40.97 -10.86 -33.17
N ARG A 390 -41.66 -11.65 -33.99
CA ARG A 390 -43.13 -11.77 -33.96
C ARG A 390 -43.67 -12.34 -32.66
N TYR A 391 -42.94 -13.29 -32.06
CA TYR A 391 -43.34 -13.89 -30.79
C TYR A 391 -43.27 -12.88 -29.66
N LEU A 392 -42.14 -12.17 -29.53
CA LEU A 392 -41.97 -11.14 -28.50
C LEU A 392 -42.95 -9.98 -28.69
N SER A 393 -43.21 -9.58 -29.94
CA SER A 393 -44.19 -8.54 -30.28
C SER A 393 -45.58 -8.87 -29.73
N ARG A 394 -46.04 -10.11 -29.92
CA ARG A 394 -47.34 -10.57 -29.38
C ARG A 394 -47.34 -10.78 -27.88
N LYS A 395 -46.20 -11.22 -27.31
CA LYS A 395 -46.08 -11.51 -25.87
C LYS A 395 -46.16 -10.24 -25.04
N TYR A 396 -45.53 -9.16 -25.50
CA TYR A 396 -45.43 -7.89 -24.76
C TYR A 396 -46.31 -6.77 -25.32
N ASP A 397 -47.11 -7.05 -26.36
CA ASP A 397 -47.98 -6.09 -27.05
C ASP A 397 -47.23 -4.82 -27.54
N LYS A 398 -46.07 -5.04 -28.18
CA LYS A 398 -45.21 -3.97 -28.72
C LYS A 398 -44.89 -4.22 -30.19
N SER A 399 -44.53 -3.17 -30.92
CA SER A 399 -44.11 -3.29 -32.32
C SER A 399 -42.77 -4.04 -32.43
N GLU A 400 -42.52 -4.68 -33.58
CA GLU A 400 -41.25 -5.37 -33.83
C GLU A 400 -40.05 -4.40 -33.82
N GLU A 401 -40.27 -3.15 -34.23
CA GLU A 401 -39.28 -2.07 -34.17
C GLU A 401 -38.97 -1.67 -32.73
N TYR A 402 -40.02 -1.48 -31.90
CA TYR A 402 -39.85 -1.16 -30.49
C TYR A 402 -39.00 -2.20 -29.76
N ILE A 403 -39.24 -3.49 -30.01
CA ILE A 403 -38.47 -4.56 -29.37
C ILE A 403 -37.00 -4.51 -29.79
N ARG A 404 -36.71 -4.23 -31.06
CA ARG A 404 -35.32 -4.14 -31.53
C ARG A 404 -34.58 -2.96 -30.92
N ASP A 405 -35.27 -1.86 -30.67
CA ASP A 405 -34.64 -0.64 -30.19
C ASP A 405 -34.63 -0.54 -28.66
N ASN A 406 -35.52 -1.24 -27.95
CA ASN A 406 -35.65 -1.09 -26.49
C ASN A 406 -35.24 -2.33 -25.68
N PHE A 407 -35.36 -3.53 -26.23
CA PHE A 407 -35.13 -4.74 -25.44
C PHE A 407 -33.65 -5.10 -25.45
N LEU A 408 -33.13 -5.47 -24.29
CA LEU A 408 -31.81 -6.07 -24.15
C LEU A 408 -31.89 -7.31 -23.26
N VAL A 409 -30.95 -8.23 -23.45
CA VAL A 409 -30.76 -9.35 -22.55
C VAL A 409 -29.34 -9.27 -21.99
N LEU A 410 -29.21 -9.44 -20.68
CA LEU A 410 -27.94 -9.44 -19.98
C LEU A 410 -27.78 -10.77 -19.26
N ASP A 411 -26.72 -11.49 -19.59
CA ASP A 411 -26.37 -12.77 -18.98
C ASP A 411 -25.01 -12.62 -18.30
N ILE A 412 -24.97 -12.77 -16.96
CA ILE A 412 -23.77 -12.66 -16.13
C ILE A 412 -23.56 -13.99 -15.45
N PHE A 413 -22.44 -14.65 -15.72
CA PHE A 413 -22.11 -15.96 -15.19
C PHE A 413 -20.61 -16.08 -14.92
N PHE A 414 -20.22 -17.10 -14.15
CA PHE A 414 -18.81 -17.45 -14.00
C PHE A 414 -18.38 -18.44 -15.08
N GLU A 415 -17.20 -18.27 -15.65
CA GLU A 415 -16.66 -19.19 -16.67
C GLU A 415 -16.51 -20.61 -16.11
N ALA A 416 -15.83 -20.72 -14.98
CA ALA A 416 -15.67 -21.94 -14.19
C ALA A 416 -15.75 -21.58 -12.69
N LEU A 417 -15.83 -22.60 -11.83
CA LEU A 417 -15.88 -22.41 -10.37
C LEU A 417 -14.48 -22.37 -9.75
N ASN A 418 -13.67 -21.46 -10.25
CA ASN A 418 -12.31 -21.21 -9.81
C ASN A 418 -12.18 -19.73 -9.49
N TYR A 419 -11.43 -19.44 -8.43
CA TYR A 419 -10.97 -18.08 -8.17
C TYR A 419 -9.45 -18.01 -8.34
N GLU A 420 -9.01 -16.86 -8.82
CA GLU A 420 -7.59 -16.52 -8.96
C GLU A 420 -7.14 -15.79 -7.70
N THR A 421 -6.08 -16.26 -7.04
CA THR A 421 -5.43 -15.55 -5.94
C THR A 421 -4.17 -14.86 -6.44
N ILE A 422 -4.11 -13.54 -6.24
CA ILE A 422 -2.98 -12.70 -6.59
C ILE A 422 -2.42 -12.12 -5.30
N GLU A 423 -1.41 -12.78 -4.74
CA GLU A 423 -0.84 -12.43 -3.43
C GLU A 423 0.55 -11.83 -3.57
N GLN A 424 0.79 -10.68 -2.96
CA GLN A 424 2.13 -10.16 -2.76
C GLN A 424 2.80 -10.88 -1.59
N LYS A 425 3.90 -11.57 -1.87
CA LYS A 425 4.74 -12.25 -0.87
C LYS A 425 6.06 -11.54 -0.73
N LYS A 426 6.59 -11.48 0.50
CA LYS A 426 7.92 -10.93 0.77
C LYS A 426 8.94 -11.79 0.03
N ALA A 427 9.70 -11.19 -0.88
CA ALA A 427 10.70 -11.93 -1.66
C ALA A 427 11.87 -12.35 -0.79
N TYR A 428 12.19 -11.51 0.20
CA TYR A 428 13.26 -11.75 1.16
C TYR A 428 12.77 -11.48 2.58
N ASP A 429 12.71 -12.54 3.38
CA ASP A 429 12.28 -12.47 4.78
C ASP A 429 13.49 -12.56 5.72
N VAL A 430 13.28 -12.28 7.01
CA VAL A 430 14.34 -12.30 8.04
C VAL A 430 15.05 -13.66 8.09
N ALA A 431 14.29 -14.75 7.89
CA ALA A 431 14.86 -16.10 7.82
C ALA A 431 15.82 -16.26 6.64
N GLY A 432 15.49 -15.68 5.47
CA GLY A 432 16.36 -15.67 4.29
C GLY A 432 17.65 -14.88 4.54
N LEU A 433 17.53 -13.70 5.16
CA LEU A 433 18.68 -12.86 5.53
C LEU A 433 19.66 -13.59 6.47
N LEU A 434 19.14 -14.21 7.53
CA LEU A 434 19.95 -14.96 8.48
C LEU A 434 20.58 -16.20 7.86
N GLY A 435 19.85 -16.88 6.95
CA GLY A 435 20.35 -18.01 6.19
C GLY A 435 21.53 -17.64 5.28
N ASP A 436 21.43 -16.55 4.52
CA ASP A 436 22.47 -16.12 3.59
C ASP A 436 23.71 -15.58 4.31
N ILE A 437 23.52 -14.71 5.32
CA ILE A 437 24.64 -14.19 6.12
C ILE A 437 25.32 -15.33 6.89
N GLY A 438 24.54 -16.22 7.50
CA GLY A 438 25.05 -17.39 8.22
C GLY A 438 25.83 -18.34 7.30
N GLY A 439 25.30 -18.63 6.12
CA GLY A 439 25.96 -19.46 5.11
C GLY A 439 27.27 -18.86 4.61
N GLN A 440 27.29 -17.56 4.31
CA GLN A 440 28.50 -16.85 3.87
C GLN A 440 29.55 -16.75 4.98
N MET A 441 29.13 -16.47 6.22
CA MET A 441 30.01 -16.42 7.39
C MET A 441 30.69 -17.78 7.62
N GLY A 442 29.92 -18.86 7.51
CA GLY A 442 30.45 -20.23 7.58
C GLY A 442 31.40 -20.56 6.44
N LEU A 443 31.11 -20.13 5.21
CA LEU A 443 31.92 -20.42 4.03
C LEU A 443 33.27 -19.67 3.99
N PHE A 444 33.28 -18.36 4.28
CA PHE A 444 34.49 -17.53 4.13
C PHE A 444 35.43 -17.57 5.34
N ILE A 445 34.87 -17.65 6.55
CA ILE A 445 35.60 -17.48 7.81
C ILE A 445 35.53 -18.75 8.67
N GLY A 446 34.60 -19.68 8.40
CA GLY A 446 34.33 -20.82 9.30
C GLY A 446 33.71 -20.38 10.62
N ALA A 447 33.15 -19.17 10.66
CA ALA A 447 32.59 -18.56 11.86
C ALA A 447 31.10 -18.91 12.02
N SER A 448 30.63 -18.83 13.26
CA SER A 448 29.25 -19.02 13.68
C SER A 448 28.90 -17.97 14.71
N ILE A 449 27.64 -17.91 15.16
CA ILE A 449 27.27 -16.98 16.24
C ILE A 449 28.08 -17.22 17.52
N LEU A 450 28.49 -18.47 17.78
CA LEU A 450 29.32 -18.83 18.93
C LEU A 450 30.72 -18.23 18.81
N THR A 451 31.28 -18.20 17.61
CA THR A 451 32.62 -17.64 17.37
C THR A 451 32.63 -16.12 17.59
N VAL A 452 31.52 -15.43 17.27
CA VAL A 452 31.35 -14.00 17.59
C VAL A 452 31.27 -13.79 19.11
N LEU A 453 30.54 -14.64 19.83
CA LEU A 453 30.49 -14.59 21.30
C LEU A 453 31.86 -14.84 21.94
N GLU A 454 32.65 -15.77 21.42
CA GLU A 454 34.05 -16.01 21.86
C GLU A 454 34.94 -14.77 21.69
N ILE A 455 34.80 -14.05 20.57
CA ILE A 455 35.53 -12.79 20.34
C ILE A 455 35.07 -11.71 21.33
N LEU A 456 33.76 -11.59 21.57
CA LEU A 456 33.23 -10.60 22.52
C LEU A 456 33.68 -10.88 23.96
N ASP A 457 33.73 -12.16 24.37
CA ASP A 457 34.23 -12.57 25.68
C ASP A 457 35.72 -12.21 25.85
N TYR A 458 36.53 -12.47 24.82
CA TYR A 458 37.93 -12.05 24.81
C TYR A 458 38.09 -10.53 24.89
N ILE A 459 37.33 -9.77 24.10
CA ILE A 459 37.35 -8.30 24.14
C ILE A 459 36.95 -7.80 25.54
N TYR A 460 35.92 -8.40 26.15
CA TYR A 460 35.46 -8.05 27.49
C TYR A 460 36.55 -8.27 28.55
N GLU A 461 37.21 -9.43 28.56
CA GLU A 461 38.31 -9.71 29.50
C GLU A 461 39.52 -8.80 29.28
N VAL A 462 39.85 -8.46 28.02
CA VAL A 462 40.91 -7.48 27.71
C VAL A 462 40.56 -6.09 28.23
N ILE A 463 39.33 -5.62 28.02
CA ILE A 463 38.86 -4.31 28.52
C ILE A 463 38.89 -4.29 30.05
N LYS A 464 38.36 -5.34 30.70
CA LYS A 464 38.37 -5.51 32.15
C LYS A 464 39.79 -5.48 32.71
N HIS A 465 40.74 -6.19 32.11
CA HIS A 465 42.14 -6.14 32.50
C HIS A 465 42.80 -4.77 32.29
N ARG A 466 42.47 -4.05 31.21
CA ARG A 466 42.97 -2.68 30.98
C ARG A 466 42.38 -1.68 31.98
N LEU A 467 41.09 -1.78 32.30
CA LEU A 467 40.47 -0.97 33.36
C LEU A 467 41.09 -1.28 34.73
N GLN A 468 41.29 -2.55 35.07
CA GLN A 468 41.94 -2.95 36.33
C GLN A 468 43.39 -2.49 36.43
N ARG A 469 44.11 -2.39 35.31
CA ARG A 469 45.46 -1.80 35.27
C ARG A 469 45.45 -0.27 35.39
N LEU A 470 44.46 0.41 34.81
CA LEU A 470 44.26 1.86 34.99
C LEU A 470 43.83 2.22 36.43
N LEU A 471 43.13 1.31 37.11
CA LEU A 471 42.68 1.45 38.50
C LEU A 471 43.70 1.02 39.56
N ARG A 472 44.85 0.42 39.18
CA ARG A 472 45.95 0.07 40.11
C ARG A 472 47.03 1.17 40.10
N PRO A 473 47.17 1.99 41.15
CA PRO A 473 48.34 2.85 41.30
C PRO A 473 49.61 1.99 41.49
N GLN A 474 50.71 2.37 40.83
CA GLN A 474 51.99 1.68 40.97
C GLN A 474 52.45 1.68 42.43
N LYS A 475 52.67 0.49 42.99
CA LYS A 475 53.42 0.32 44.23
C LYS A 475 54.78 -0.25 43.85
N GLU A 476 55.83 0.57 44.01
CA GLU A 476 57.22 0.21 43.74
C GLU A 476 57.66 -1.05 44.52
N GLU A 477 58.32 -1.98 43.83
CA GLU A 477 59.03 -3.11 44.45
C GLU A 477 60.43 -2.67 44.94
N LYS A 478 60.64 -2.69 46.26
CA LYS A 478 61.98 -2.65 46.87
C LYS A 478 62.64 -4.03 46.77
N LYS A 479 63.72 -4.13 45.98
CA LYS A 479 64.69 -5.25 46.06
C LYS A 479 65.64 -5.05 47.24
N SER A 480 65.69 -6.03 48.14
CA SER A 480 66.70 -6.14 49.20
C SER A 480 67.98 -6.77 48.64
N LYS A 481 69.14 -6.10 48.84
CA LYS A 481 70.48 -6.69 48.77
C LYS A 481 71.24 -6.27 50.02
N GLN A 482 71.86 -7.24 50.70
CA GLN A 482 72.79 -7.06 51.82
C GLN A 482 74.25 -7.18 51.31
N PRO A 483 75.30 -6.86 52.12
CA PRO A 483 76.23 -5.76 51.81
C PRO A 483 77.70 -6.21 51.72
N THR A 484 78.60 -5.33 51.22
CA THR A 484 79.97 -5.10 51.77
C THR A 484 80.75 -4.03 50.99
N SER A 485 81.35 -3.08 51.74
CA SER A 485 82.61 -2.31 51.56
C SER A 485 82.93 -1.68 50.18
N THR A 486 83.36 -0.42 50.01
CA THR A 486 84.49 0.27 50.66
C THR A 486 84.54 1.74 50.16
N VAL A 487 84.72 2.70 51.09
CA VAL A 487 85.54 3.95 51.04
C VAL A 487 85.31 5.07 49.98
N ALA A 488 84.92 6.23 50.53
CA ALA A 488 85.31 7.65 50.32
C ALA A 488 85.36 8.31 48.92
N THR A 489 84.68 9.46 48.78
CA THR A 489 85.33 10.80 48.83
C THR A 489 84.29 11.93 48.86
N VAL A 490 84.70 13.03 49.50
CA VAL A 490 83.93 14.22 49.87
C VAL A 490 84.05 15.29 48.79
N SER A 491 82.99 16.07 48.54
CA SER A 491 83.13 17.50 48.23
C SER A 491 81.89 18.26 48.70
N LEU A 492 82.14 19.29 49.50
CA LEU A 492 81.19 20.20 50.12
C LEU A 492 81.56 21.62 49.64
N GLU A 493 80.60 22.40 49.16
CA GLU A 493 80.62 23.86 49.11
C GLU A 493 79.25 24.37 48.61
N GLU A 494 78.84 25.61 48.87
CA GLU A 494 78.22 26.20 50.07
C GLU A 494 77.46 27.46 49.58
N MET A 495 76.51 27.97 50.38
CA MET A 495 75.95 29.35 50.43
C MET A 495 74.82 29.75 49.44
N LYS A 496 73.57 29.94 49.92
CA LYS A 496 72.91 31.09 50.64
C LYS A 496 72.31 32.14 49.67
N ALA A 497 70.99 32.15 49.43
CA ALA A 497 69.89 32.83 50.16
C ALA A 497 69.58 34.28 49.72
N LYS A 498 68.32 34.54 49.31
CA LYS A 498 67.55 35.74 49.72
C LYS A 498 66.05 35.58 49.38
N GLU A 499 65.25 36.25 50.19
CA GLU A 499 63.82 36.06 50.50
C GLU A 499 62.98 37.23 49.86
N PRO A 500 61.74 37.59 50.27
CA PRO A 500 60.47 37.26 49.62
C PRO A 500 59.60 38.47 49.13
N ASN A 501 58.45 38.12 48.52
CA ASN A 501 57.12 38.80 48.42
C ASN A 501 57.01 40.33 48.16
N ASP A 502 56.19 40.70 47.16
CA ASP A 502 54.96 41.49 47.44
C ASP A 502 53.89 41.43 46.31
N THR A 503 52.65 41.55 46.76
CA THR A 503 51.35 41.77 46.09
C THR A 503 51.28 43.15 45.38
N THR A 504 50.42 43.48 44.40
CA THR A 504 48.96 43.70 44.49
C THR A 504 48.38 44.27 43.16
N ARG A 505 47.11 43.93 42.83
CA ARG A 505 46.01 44.72 42.19
C ARG A 505 46.20 45.60 40.92
N SER A 506 45.28 45.46 39.94
CA SER A 506 44.16 46.41 39.68
C SER A 506 43.35 46.11 38.39
N HIS A 507 42.04 46.38 38.45
CA HIS A 507 41.02 46.48 37.36
C HIS A 507 41.02 47.93 36.78
N PRO A 508 40.27 48.36 35.72
CA PRO A 508 38.85 48.02 35.40
C PRO A 508 38.40 48.06 33.90
N GLU A 509 37.09 47.90 33.68
CA GLU A 509 36.32 48.00 32.42
C GLU A 509 36.01 49.45 31.97
N GLY A 510 35.62 49.66 30.69
CA GLY A 510 35.03 50.90 30.16
C GLY A 510 34.60 50.82 28.68
N ALA A 511 33.58 51.59 28.29
CA ALA A 511 32.58 51.35 27.24
C ALA A 511 32.72 52.14 25.89
N TYR A 512 32.08 51.58 24.83
CA TYR A 512 31.43 52.12 23.59
C TYR A 512 32.01 53.24 22.67
N ALA A 513 32.06 52.86 21.37
CA ALA A 513 31.56 53.48 20.10
C ALA A 513 32.17 54.73 19.38
N ASN A 514 32.37 54.50 18.06
CA ASN A 514 32.20 55.34 16.86
C ASN A 514 33.34 56.16 16.21
N THR A 515 33.74 55.66 15.02
CA THR A 515 34.02 56.31 13.70
C THR A 515 34.99 57.49 13.55
N ILE A 516 35.89 57.39 12.55
CA ILE A 516 36.09 58.33 11.40
C ILE A 516 37.20 57.81 10.44
N LEU A 517 36.96 57.91 9.13
CA LEU A 517 37.82 57.66 7.93
C LEU A 517 38.55 58.96 7.49
N PRO A 518 39.60 58.98 6.62
CA PRO A 518 39.47 58.91 5.12
C PRO A 518 40.66 58.22 4.38
N ASN A 519 40.53 57.50 3.23
CA ASN A 519 40.44 57.87 1.78
C ASN A 519 41.67 58.67 1.22
N HIS A 520 42.29 58.50 0.03
CA HIS A 520 42.02 57.92 -1.32
C HIS A 520 43.38 57.66 -2.06
N HIS A 521 43.54 56.82 -3.12
CA HIS A 521 43.29 57.14 -4.54
C HIS A 521 43.44 55.95 -5.52
N HIS A 522 42.69 56.07 -6.62
CA HIS A 522 42.40 55.19 -7.78
C HIS A 522 43.38 55.44 -8.98
N PRO A 523 43.40 54.65 -10.10
CA PRO A 523 42.42 54.79 -11.20
C PRO A 523 41.98 53.52 -11.98
N LEU A 524 40.81 53.69 -12.63
CA LEU A 524 40.01 52.87 -13.57
C LEU A 524 40.57 52.95 -15.02
N PRO A 525 40.12 52.15 -16.04
CA PRO A 525 38.77 52.29 -16.69
C PRO A 525 38.14 50.99 -17.27
N HIS A 526 36.87 50.72 -16.98
CA HIS A 526 35.66 50.91 -17.82
C HIS A 526 35.13 49.63 -18.53
N PRO A 527 33.82 49.59 -18.84
CA PRO A 527 32.99 48.40 -19.03
C PRO A 527 32.33 48.37 -20.42
N HIS A 528 31.53 47.35 -20.75
CA HIS A 528 30.21 47.53 -21.38
C HIS A 528 29.41 46.21 -21.52
N PRO A 529 28.07 46.30 -21.69
CA PRO A 529 27.09 45.21 -21.61
C PRO A 529 26.22 45.02 -22.89
N HIS A 530 25.18 44.15 -22.79
CA HIS A 530 23.94 44.08 -23.61
C HIS A 530 23.99 43.33 -24.99
N PRO A 531 22.89 43.21 -25.80
CA PRO A 531 21.79 42.22 -25.69
C PRO A 531 21.22 41.70 -27.07
N HIS A 532 20.12 40.91 -27.04
CA HIS A 532 19.02 40.80 -28.05
C HIS A 532 19.26 40.02 -29.40
N PRO A 533 18.26 39.91 -30.33
CA PRO A 533 17.24 38.85 -30.44
C PRO A 533 17.19 38.25 -31.89
N HIS A 534 16.18 37.46 -32.28
CA HIS A 534 15.48 37.61 -33.59
C HIS A 534 14.31 36.61 -33.76
N HIS A 535 13.14 37.18 -34.11
CA HIS A 535 11.98 36.51 -34.69
C HIS A 535 12.13 36.43 -36.23
N HIS A 536 11.66 35.34 -36.85
CA HIS A 536 10.84 35.39 -38.07
C HIS A 536 10.06 34.06 -38.30
N ARG A 537 8.74 34.20 -38.51
CA ARG A 537 7.76 33.26 -39.11
C ARG A 537 7.62 33.61 -40.61
N PRO A 538 6.80 32.94 -41.48
CA PRO A 538 6.06 31.67 -41.37
C PRO A 538 6.07 30.73 -42.64
N GLY A 539 5.52 29.52 -42.51
CA GLY A 539 4.67 28.86 -43.53
C GLY A 539 5.25 27.73 -44.41
N HIS A 540 4.78 26.48 -44.26
CA HIS A 540 4.01 25.70 -45.26
C HIS A 540 3.84 24.20 -44.89
N HIS A 541 2.82 23.62 -45.53
CA HIS A 541 2.25 22.26 -45.48
C HIS A 541 3.19 21.08 -45.87
N GLY A 542 2.82 19.87 -45.43
CA GLY A 542 3.22 18.55 -45.99
C GLY A 542 3.44 17.51 -44.87
N VAL A 543 2.47 16.65 -44.52
CA VAL A 543 2.20 15.29 -45.09
C VAL A 543 3.41 14.34 -45.00
N PHE A 544 3.32 13.32 -44.14
CA PHE A 544 3.95 11.97 -44.20
C PHE A 544 3.36 11.18 -43.00
N GLU A 545 2.38 10.29 -43.16
CA GLU A 545 2.44 8.88 -43.61
C GLU A 545 3.39 7.97 -42.81
N ASP A 546 2.75 6.92 -42.25
CA ASP A 546 3.20 5.56 -41.98
C ASP A 546 4.44 5.30 -41.14
N PHE A 547 4.22 4.68 -39.97
CA PHE A 547 4.97 3.48 -39.58
C PHE A 547 4.08 2.51 -38.81
N ALA A 548 3.91 1.34 -39.42
CA ALA A 548 3.37 0.13 -38.84
C ALA A 548 4.32 -0.48 -37.79
N CYS A 549 3.73 -1.10 -36.77
CA CYS A 549 4.04 -2.43 -36.25
C CYS A 549 2.86 -2.88 -35.38
#